data_AF-A0A7S1DBM6-F1
#
_entry.id   AF-A0A7S1DBM6-F1
#
_cell.length_a   1.000
_cell.length_b   1.000
_cell.length_c   1.000
_cell.angle_alpha   90.00
_cell.angle_beta   90.00
_cell.angle_gamma   90.00
#
_symmetry.space_group_name_H-M   'P 1'
#
loop_
_entity.id
_entity.type
_entity.pdbx_description
1 polymer ?
#
loop_
_entity_poly.entity_id
_entity_poly.type
_entity_poly.pdbx_seq_one_letter_code
_entity_poly.pdbx_strand_id
1 'polypeptide(L)'
;TAKADNIRGNGFFWYDTNQEHIITSSTFRNCGYRSDDLDQYDTSPTRGCGDEDDIGCKPLSTVFGFLTHSDQHNPEVMQATKNILFENCGRRFYLHDYRAAYKTVASTNSGRIQNWYDADGSVTGFNVPSLIGSGLADTGNWWTVDDEVVYDPHGPLYFIKQPNGPQRALGHVRMIFDTAQHNQVGGSICGNGQDIDCPALGYIRHMGTMFSSGQGLPVTADADVVGLVGGYGWYLQLNEGAPREIKFELIEVQPDTPLLFSIAYPVGTSFTITANAAYCSTDQYYSCQEVFNAVNSVEEVRNSLGNTYHFDVTTGLLTFRIIQTAQTFVGRPEFFLPTYSDAGKWGNGHALNRFERGGILLPKMSYGPDLTVSADCQPLGSNNAYCAVATQDMTNYDVCGPGYEQVAYDKCCTTSSPVTCVYADGSSA
;
A
#
# COMPACT_ATOMS: atom_id res chain seq x y z
N THR A 1 13.90 28.51 32.98
CA THR A 1 13.47 28.71 31.57
C THR A 1 14.09 27.61 30.75
N ALA A 2 13.29 26.83 30.02
CA ALA A 2 13.86 25.90 29.04
C ALA A 2 14.65 26.75 28.04
N LYS A 3 15.93 26.46 27.84
CA LYS A 3 16.70 27.10 26.78
C LYS A 3 16.10 26.67 25.44
N ALA A 4 16.00 27.61 24.50
CA ALA A 4 15.37 27.40 23.20
C ALA A 4 16.14 26.39 22.31
N ASP A 5 17.39 26.08 22.65
CA ASP A 5 18.22 25.01 22.07
C ASP A 5 17.68 23.57 22.33
N ASN A 6 16.78 23.39 23.30
CA ASN A 6 16.23 22.07 23.66
C ASN A 6 14.90 21.72 22.98
N ILE A 7 14.27 22.64 22.23
CA ILE A 7 13.01 22.40 21.52
C ILE A 7 13.31 22.32 20.03
N ARG A 8 13.23 21.14 19.43
CA ARG A 8 13.42 21.00 17.97
C ARG A 8 12.23 21.63 17.24
N GLY A 9 12.48 22.44 16.20
CA GLY A 9 11.47 23.08 15.33
C GLY A 9 10.75 22.11 14.39
N ASN A 10 10.65 20.85 14.79
CA ASN A 10 10.03 19.75 14.09
C ASN A 10 8.53 19.71 14.42
N GLY A 11 7.69 19.46 13.42
CA GLY A 11 6.27 19.18 13.61
C GLY A 11 6.00 17.72 13.96
N PHE A 12 5.06 17.10 13.25
CA PHE A 12 4.68 15.70 13.47
C PHE A 12 5.67 14.75 12.83
N PHE A 13 6.10 13.74 13.59
CA PHE A 13 6.91 12.64 13.10
C PHE A 13 6.16 11.34 13.25
N TRP A 14 5.97 10.63 12.15
CA TRP A 14 5.27 9.36 12.15
C TRP A 14 6.24 8.20 12.20
N TYR A 15 5.96 7.28 13.12
CA TYR A 15 6.67 6.01 13.21
C TYR A 15 6.06 5.02 12.21
N ASP A 16 6.81 3.96 11.94
CA ASP A 16 6.65 3.11 10.77
C ASP A 16 5.75 1.89 10.99
N THR A 17 5.12 1.60 12.13
CA THR A 17 4.17 0.46 12.23
C THR A 17 3.17 0.61 13.39
N ASN A 18 1.99 -0.01 13.28
CA ASN A 18 0.95 -0.05 14.33
C ASN A 18 0.51 1.32 14.86
N GLN A 19 0.54 2.36 14.01
CA GLN A 19 0.13 3.71 14.39
C GLN A 19 -1.07 4.15 13.56
N GLU A 20 -2.03 4.84 14.17
CA GLU A 20 -3.12 5.47 13.43
C GLU A 20 -3.25 6.95 13.78
N HIS A 21 -3.08 7.81 12.79
CA HIS A 21 -2.97 9.25 12.98
C HIS A 21 -3.93 9.97 12.05
N ILE A 22 -4.90 10.67 12.64
CA ILE A 22 -5.81 11.56 11.92
C ILE A 22 -5.65 12.96 12.48
N ILE A 23 -5.11 13.87 11.66
CA ILE A 23 -4.99 15.30 12.00
C ILE A 23 -6.03 16.07 11.21
N THR A 24 -6.90 16.79 11.90
CA THR A 24 -7.98 17.54 11.24
C THR A 24 -8.13 18.94 11.81
N SER A 25 -8.53 19.89 10.95
CA SER A 25 -8.84 21.27 11.34
C SER A 25 -7.69 21.94 12.11
N SER A 26 -6.48 21.82 11.55
CA SER A 26 -5.25 22.30 12.17
C SER A 26 -4.59 23.36 11.30
N THR A 27 -4.08 24.41 11.94
CA THR A 27 -3.23 25.42 11.30
C THR A 27 -1.80 25.26 11.77
N PHE A 28 -0.88 25.09 10.82
CA PHE A 28 0.56 25.13 11.07
C PHE A 28 1.08 26.50 10.70
N ARG A 29 1.73 27.18 11.65
CA ARG A 29 2.20 28.56 11.47
C ARG A 29 3.67 28.68 11.82
N ASN A 30 4.47 29.25 10.91
CA ASN A 30 5.91 29.49 11.12
C ASN A 30 6.71 28.20 11.40
N CYS A 31 6.24 27.05 10.92
CA CYS A 31 6.89 25.76 11.08
C CYS A 31 7.76 25.41 9.87
N GLY A 32 8.71 24.49 10.06
CA GLY A 32 9.58 23.99 8.99
C GLY A 32 10.75 24.89 8.67
N TYR A 33 11.83 24.31 8.15
CA TYR A 33 13.05 25.03 7.83
C TYR A 33 12.85 26.03 6.68
N ARG A 34 13.27 27.27 6.88
CA ARG A 34 13.32 28.30 5.84
C ARG A 34 14.59 28.12 5.02
N SER A 35 14.42 27.84 3.73
CA SER A 35 15.51 27.84 2.75
C SER A 35 14.99 28.34 1.42
N ASP A 36 15.77 29.15 0.73
CA ASP A 36 15.46 29.63 -0.62
C ASP A 36 15.42 28.49 -1.65
N ASP A 37 16.06 27.36 -1.34
CA ASP A 37 15.95 26.14 -2.12
C ASP A 37 14.66 25.34 -1.83
N LEU A 38 13.81 25.77 -0.89
CA LEU A 38 12.62 25.02 -0.40
C LEU A 38 11.36 25.90 -0.35
N ASP A 39 11.19 26.85 -1.29
CA ASP A 39 10.17 27.91 -1.25
C ASP A 39 8.93 27.64 -2.13
N GLN A 40 8.85 26.47 -2.77
CA GLN A 40 7.77 26.09 -3.69
C GLN A 40 6.34 26.23 -3.14
N TYR A 41 6.22 26.19 -1.82
CA TYR A 41 4.95 26.20 -1.10
C TYR A 41 4.56 27.57 -0.56
N ASP A 42 5.54 28.45 -0.40
CA ASP A 42 5.41 29.79 0.18
C ASP A 42 6.71 30.55 -0.12
N THR A 43 6.64 31.68 -0.81
CA THR A 43 7.82 32.50 -1.15
C THR A 43 8.05 33.64 -0.17
N SER A 44 7.25 33.72 0.90
CA SER A 44 7.39 34.73 1.94
C SER A 44 8.80 34.70 2.55
N PRO A 45 9.46 35.86 2.72
CA PRO A 45 10.78 35.93 3.36
C PRO A 45 10.74 35.55 4.85
N THR A 46 9.54 35.56 5.45
CA THR A 46 9.35 35.20 6.86
C THR A 46 8.93 33.74 7.05
N ARG A 47 8.79 32.94 5.98
CA ARG A 47 8.28 31.56 6.08
C ARG A 47 9.14 30.69 6.99
N GLY A 48 8.52 29.81 7.75
CA GLY A 48 9.22 28.85 8.60
C GLY A 48 10.13 29.52 9.63
N CYS A 49 11.25 28.86 9.91
CA CYS A 49 12.26 29.29 10.86
C CYS A 49 13.67 29.20 10.27
N GLY A 50 14.59 30.08 10.70
CA GLY A 50 16.01 30.03 10.32
C GLY A 50 16.77 28.90 11.02
N ASP A 51 18.06 28.76 10.74
CA ASP A 51 18.97 27.78 11.37
C ASP A 51 19.78 28.33 12.56
N GLU A 52 19.44 29.53 13.03
CA GLU A 52 20.09 30.18 14.16
C GLU A 52 20.09 29.25 15.40
N ASP A 53 21.19 29.21 16.15
CA ASP A 53 21.37 28.22 17.22
C ASP A 53 20.34 28.32 18.36
N ASP A 54 19.72 29.49 18.51
CA ASP A 54 18.80 29.80 19.60
C ASP A 54 17.30 29.58 19.28
N ILE A 55 16.94 29.10 18.09
CA ILE A 55 15.52 28.94 17.66
C ILE A 55 15.09 27.49 17.44
N GLY A 56 15.95 26.51 17.73
CA GLY A 56 15.61 25.09 17.74
C GLY A 56 15.31 24.46 16.36
N CYS A 57 15.23 25.29 15.33
CA CYS A 57 15.01 24.91 13.94
C CYS A 57 16.33 24.56 13.27
N LYS A 58 16.34 23.48 12.48
CA LYS A 58 17.54 22.96 11.82
C LYS A 58 17.22 22.62 10.36
N PRO A 59 18.22 22.38 9.49
CA PRO A 59 17.98 22.10 8.07
C PRO A 59 17.05 20.91 7.76
N LEU A 60 16.79 20.03 8.73
CA LEU A 60 15.86 18.89 8.62
C LEU A 60 14.48 19.17 9.24
N SER A 61 14.25 20.36 9.78
CA SER A 61 12.97 20.74 10.36
C SER A 61 11.88 20.82 9.30
N THR A 62 10.75 20.19 9.61
CA THR A 62 9.62 19.99 8.69
C THR A 62 8.31 20.05 9.47
N VAL A 63 7.19 20.30 8.79
CA VAL A 63 5.86 20.16 9.39
C VAL A 63 5.50 18.69 9.60
N PHE A 64 5.72 17.87 8.58
CA PHE A 64 5.48 16.43 8.58
C PHE A 64 6.77 15.69 8.25
N GLY A 65 7.18 14.80 9.14
CA GLY A 65 8.34 13.94 9.00
C GLY A 65 7.93 12.48 9.01
N PHE A 66 8.52 11.68 8.12
CA PHE A 66 8.25 10.25 8.01
C PHE A 66 9.50 9.50 8.42
N LEU A 67 9.41 8.56 9.34
CA LEU A 67 10.55 7.74 9.70
C LEU A 67 10.69 6.60 8.68
N THR A 68 11.85 6.56 8.01
CA THR A 68 12.10 5.67 6.86
C THR A 68 13.40 4.89 7.02
N HIS A 69 13.72 4.47 8.24
CA HIS A 69 15.01 3.85 8.57
C HIS A 69 14.90 2.33 8.77
N SER A 70 13.68 1.77 8.76
CA SER A 70 13.42 0.38 9.11
C SER A 70 13.03 -0.46 7.91
N ASP A 71 13.63 -1.64 7.81
CA ASP A 71 13.22 -2.73 6.93
C ASP A 71 12.39 -3.79 7.68
N GLN A 72 12.21 -3.62 9.00
CA GLN A 72 11.51 -4.55 9.91
C GLN A 72 10.12 -4.04 10.36
N HIS A 73 9.96 -2.73 10.33
CA HIS A 73 8.77 -2.03 10.82
C HIS A 73 8.34 -1.13 9.68
N ASN A 74 7.21 -1.46 9.05
CA ASN A 74 6.84 -0.89 7.77
C ASN A 74 5.44 -0.27 7.83
N PRO A 75 5.25 0.91 7.24
CA PRO A 75 4.03 1.68 7.39
C PRO A 75 2.87 0.90 6.80
N GLU A 76 1.80 0.81 7.58
CA GLU A 76 0.48 0.33 7.16
C GLU A 76 -0.30 1.51 6.51
N VAL A 77 -1.63 1.46 6.39
CA VAL A 77 -2.48 2.61 6.02
C VAL A 77 -2.74 3.49 7.26
N MET A 78 -1.67 4.14 7.72
CA MET A 78 -1.61 4.69 9.08
C MET A 78 -2.12 6.13 9.24
N GLN A 79 -2.18 6.91 8.16
CA GLN A 79 -2.21 8.37 8.29
C GLN A 79 -3.24 9.03 7.37
N ALA A 80 -3.98 9.97 7.95
CA ALA A 80 -4.84 10.84 7.18
C ALA A 80 -4.93 12.27 7.71
N THR A 81 -5.27 13.18 6.80
CA THR A 81 -5.54 14.58 7.11
C THR A 81 -6.78 15.13 6.44
N LYS A 82 -7.31 16.20 7.02
CA LYS A 82 -8.37 17.02 6.45
C LYS A 82 -8.34 18.43 7.03
N ASN A 83 -8.67 19.43 6.25
CA ASN A 83 -8.77 20.82 6.67
C ASN A 83 -7.48 21.31 7.35
N ILE A 84 -6.36 21.14 6.66
CA ILE A 84 -5.04 21.61 7.08
C ILE A 84 -4.75 22.96 6.42
N LEU A 85 -4.32 23.93 7.23
CA LEU A 85 -3.89 25.23 6.73
C LEU A 85 -2.41 25.43 7.06
N PHE A 86 -1.62 25.83 6.06
CA PHE A 86 -0.25 26.30 6.26
C PHE A 86 -0.20 27.82 6.21
N GLU A 87 0.36 28.45 7.23
CA GLU A 87 0.54 29.90 7.30
C GLU A 87 2.02 30.21 7.51
N ASN A 88 2.68 30.76 6.49
CA ASN A 88 4.07 31.18 6.59
C ASN A 88 4.97 30.01 7.02
N CYS A 89 4.83 28.83 6.38
CA CYS A 89 5.61 27.63 6.66
C CYS A 89 6.76 27.46 5.67
N GLY A 90 7.91 26.98 6.14
CA GLY A 90 9.03 26.55 5.30
C GLY A 90 8.78 25.14 4.76
N ARG A 91 9.77 24.25 4.90
CA ARG A 91 9.64 22.85 4.50
C ARG A 91 8.41 22.17 5.13
N ARG A 92 7.55 21.56 4.30
CA ARG A 92 6.33 20.85 4.73
C ARG A 92 6.55 19.36 4.97
N PHE A 93 7.36 18.69 4.15
CA PHE A 93 7.55 17.24 4.19
C PHE A 93 9.02 16.86 4.25
N TYR A 94 9.33 15.73 4.89
CA TYR A 94 10.67 15.15 4.89
C TYR A 94 10.64 13.64 5.19
N LEU A 95 11.16 12.82 4.28
CA LEU A 95 11.51 11.42 4.59
C LEU A 95 12.80 11.41 5.42
N HIS A 96 12.67 11.04 6.69
CA HIS A 96 13.76 11.03 7.65
C HIS A 96 14.31 9.61 7.82
N ASP A 97 15.43 9.35 7.17
CA ASP A 97 16.23 8.14 7.39
C ASP A 97 17.34 8.42 8.43
N TYR A 98 17.23 7.83 9.61
CA TYR A 98 18.21 7.99 10.69
C TYR A 98 19.53 7.22 10.47
N ARG A 99 19.60 6.34 9.46
CA ARG A 99 20.86 5.69 9.06
C ARG A 99 21.82 6.68 8.37
N ALA A 100 21.31 7.85 7.97
CA ALA A 100 21.97 8.82 7.10
C ALA A 100 23.04 9.71 7.77
N ALA A 101 23.97 9.13 8.52
CA ALA A 101 25.32 9.69 8.56
C ALA A 101 26.13 9.37 7.28
N TYR A 102 25.65 8.48 6.40
CA TYR A 102 26.39 8.04 5.20
C TYR A 102 25.49 7.97 3.96
N LYS A 103 25.86 8.72 2.90
CA LYS A 103 25.13 8.93 1.64
C LYS A 103 25.05 7.70 0.70
N THR A 104 25.20 6.47 1.21
CA THR A 104 25.35 5.26 0.38
C THR A 104 24.45 4.09 0.79
N VAL A 105 23.49 4.30 1.70
CA VAL A 105 22.58 3.23 2.14
C VAL A 105 21.39 3.16 1.17
N ALA A 106 21.04 1.96 0.71
CA ALA A 106 19.83 1.72 -0.08
C ALA A 106 18.58 2.16 0.70
N SER A 107 17.49 2.52 0.01
CA SER A 107 16.25 2.86 0.72
C SER A 107 15.74 1.65 1.50
N THR A 108 15.06 1.91 2.61
CA THR A 108 14.37 0.86 3.36
C THR A 108 13.00 0.54 2.78
N ASN A 109 12.46 -0.61 3.19
CA ASN A 109 11.06 -0.93 2.98
C ASN A 109 10.14 0.18 3.54
N SER A 110 10.34 0.60 4.80
CA SER A 110 9.54 1.69 5.38
C SER A 110 9.56 2.98 4.56
N GLY A 111 10.68 3.31 3.91
CA GLY A 111 10.78 4.45 3.00
C GLY A 111 9.99 4.27 1.70
N ARG A 112 10.07 3.09 1.07
CA ARG A 112 9.45 2.82 -0.23
C ARG A 112 7.91 2.78 -0.18
N ILE A 113 7.35 2.30 0.93
CA ILE A 113 5.89 2.18 1.11
C ILE A 113 5.28 3.27 2.00
N GLN A 114 6.00 4.37 2.26
CA GLN A 114 5.39 5.54 2.90
C GLN A 114 4.17 6.02 2.11
N ASN A 115 3.09 6.26 2.85
CA ASN A 115 1.79 6.58 2.28
C ASN A 115 0.98 7.48 3.23
N TRP A 116 0.03 8.22 2.67
CA TRP A 116 -0.87 9.07 3.44
C TRP A 116 -2.13 9.41 2.64
N TYR A 117 -3.30 9.34 3.28
CA TYR A 117 -4.57 9.85 2.74
C TYR A 117 -4.87 11.32 3.12
N ASP A 118 -4.85 12.24 2.15
CA ASP A 118 -5.29 13.63 2.34
C ASP A 118 -6.74 13.79 1.87
N ALA A 119 -7.68 13.68 2.80
CA ALA A 119 -9.10 13.47 2.55
C ALA A 119 -9.81 14.65 1.87
N ASP A 120 -9.21 15.84 1.83
CA ASP A 120 -9.74 17.00 1.11
C ASP A 120 -8.71 17.73 0.26
N GLY A 121 -7.48 17.20 0.14
CA GLY A 121 -6.43 17.82 -0.66
C GLY A 121 -5.86 19.10 -0.05
N SER A 122 -6.14 19.39 1.22
CA SER A 122 -5.65 20.60 1.89
C SER A 122 -4.14 20.55 2.17
N VAL A 123 -3.57 19.36 2.28
CA VAL A 123 -2.13 19.14 2.46
C VAL A 123 -1.38 19.16 1.14
N THR A 124 -1.90 18.46 0.14
CA THR A 124 -1.31 18.42 -1.22
C THR A 124 -1.52 19.72 -1.99
N GLY A 125 -2.51 20.52 -1.60
CA GLY A 125 -2.90 21.76 -2.29
C GLY A 125 -3.85 21.54 -3.47
N PHE A 126 -4.31 20.30 -3.70
CA PHE A 126 -5.26 20.00 -4.77
C PHE A 126 -6.70 20.43 -4.46
N ASN A 127 -7.05 20.64 -3.19
CA ASN A 127 -8.42 20.94 -2.73
C ASN A 127 -9.46 19.90 -3.19
N VAL A 128 -9.00 18.68 -3.44
CA VAL A 128 -9.81 17.49 -3.69
C VAL A 128 -9.14 16.30 -2.99
N PRO A 129 -9.88 15.25 -2.63
CA PRO A 129 -9.29 14.08 -1.99
C PRO A 129 -8.09 13.56 -2.77
N SER A 130 -7.00 13.25 -2.06
CA SER A 130 -5.73 12.87 -2.68
C SER A 130 -4.97 11.87 -1.82
N LEU A 131 -4.09 11.12 -2.46
CA LEU A 131 -3.18 10.17 -1.85
C LEU A 131 -1.76 10.71 -2.00
N ILE A 132 -0.93 10.41 -1.01
CA ILE A 132 0.49 10.71 -1.01
C ILE A 132 1.23 9.38 -0.93
N GLY A 133 2.23 9.20 -1.78
CA GLY A 133 3.10 8.03 -1.82
C GLY A 133 4.58 8.40 -1.81
N SER A 134 5.44 7.43 -1.57
CA SER A 134 6.89 7.61 -1.58
C SER A 134 7.42 8.01 -2.95
N GLY A 135 8.29 9.01 -3.00
CA GLY A 135 8.99 9.45 -4.20
C GLY A 135 10.40 8.89 -4.36
N LEU A 136 10.76 7.84 -3.62
CA LEU A 136 12.07 7.22 -3.71
C LEU A 136 12.27 6.53 -5.07
N ALA A 137 13.44 6.68 -5.66
CA ALA A 137 13.68 6.26 -7.04
C ALA A 137 13.50 4.75 -7.28
N ASP A 138 13.75 3.92 -6.26
CA ASP A 138 13.62 2.47 -6.31
C ASP A 138 12.19 1.97 -6.03
N THR A 139 11.20 2.86 -5.90
CA THR A 139 9.78 2.47 -6.00
C THR A 139 9.33 2.24 -7.44
N GLY A 140 10.17 2.58 -8.43
CA GLY A 140 9.81 2.50 -9.85
C GLY A 140 8.51 3.23 -10.14
N ASN A 141 7.61 2.58 -10.90
CA ASN A 141 6.31 3.15 -11.26
C ASN A 141 5.18 2.86 -10.26
N TRP A 142 5.50 2.47 -9.02
CA TRP A 142 4.49 2.07 -8.03
C TRP A 142 3.55 3.23 -7.64
N TRP A 143 4.09 4.44 -7.55
CA TRP A 143 3.34 5.65 -7.18
C TRP A 143 3.09 6.61 -8.37
N THR A 144 3.68 6.35 -9.54
CA THR A 144 3.43 7.12 -10.78
C THR A 144 2.32 6.46 -11.60
N VAL A 145 1.12 6.51 -11.03
CA VAL A 145 -0.05 5.76 -11.51
C VAL A 145 -0.76 6.34 -12.73
N ASP A 146 -0.43 7.58 -13.10
CA ASP A 146 -0.87 8.30 -14.30
C ASP A 146 0.04 9.51 -14.58
N ASP A 147 -0.28 10.28 -15.63
CA ASP A 147 0.44 11.47 -16.05
C ASP A 147 0.10 12.74 -15.23
N GLU A 148 -0.91 12.69 -14.37
CA GLU A 148 -1.32 13.79 -13.49
C GLU A 148 -0.63 13.75 -12.11
N VAL A 149 0.12 12.70 -11.81
CA VAL A 149 0.88 12.58 -10.56
C VAL A 149 1.91 13.70 -10.45
N VAL A 150 1.90 14.40 -9.32
CA VAL A 150 2.84 15.50 -9.03
C VAL A 150 3.93 15.02 -8.09
N TYR A 151 5.19 15.23 -8.45
CA TYR A 151 6.35 14.95 -7.60
C TYR A 151 6.73 16.17 -6.76
N ASP A 152 6.82 15.99 -5.44
CA ASP A 152 7.44 16.93 -4.51
C ASP A 152 8.91 16.52 -4.26
N PRO A 153 9.90 17.21 -4.85
CA PRO A 153 11.31 16.85 -4.72
C PRO A 153 11.90 17.09 -3.32
N HIS A 154 11.26 17.90 -2.47
CA HIS A 154 11.77 18.20 -1.13
C HIS A 154 11.27 17.20 -0.09
N GLY A 155 10.04 16.72 -0.29
CA GLY A 155 9.43 15.61 0.43
C GLY A 155 9.97 14.24 0.03
N PRO A 156 10.77 14.11 -1.04
CA PRO A 156 10.53 13.13 -2.13
C PRO A 156 9.21 12.35 -2.00
N LEU A 157 8.11 12.95 -2.42
CA LEU A 157 6.76 12.35 -2.37
C LEU A 157 6.03 12.50 -3.71
N TYR A 158 5.14 11.58 -4.02
CA TYR A 158 4.19 11.71 -5.13
C TYR A 158 2.79 12.03 -4.61
N PHE A 159 2.12 13.00 -5.22
CA PHE A 159 0.74 13.39 -4.91
C PHE A 159 -0.19 12.94 -6.03
N ILE A 160 -1.26 12.23 -5.66
CA ILE A 160 -2.15 11.53 -6.58
C ILE A 160 -3.59 11.96 -6.28
N LYS A 161 -4.30 12.50 -7.26
CA LYS A 161 -5.73 12.86 -7.07
C LYS A 161 -6.59 11.61 -7.06
N GLN A 162 -7.48 11.48 -6.07
CA GLN A 162 -8.48 10.43 -6.05
C GLN A 162 -9.60 10.63 -7.09
N PRO A 163 -10.15 11.85 -7.32
CA PRO A 163 -11.26 12.02 -8.27
C PRO A 163 -10.98 11.58 -9.71
N ASN A 164 -9.72 11.34 -10.07
CA ASN A 164 -9.34 10.83 -11.38
C ASN A 164 -9.69 9.35 -11.58
N GLY A 165 -10.14 8.65 -10.52
CA GLY A 165 -10.61 7.28 -10.55
C GLY A 165 -11.71 7.01 -9.52
N PRO A 166 -12.77 6.27 -9.86
CA PRO A 166 -13.96 6.12 -9.01
C PRO A 166 -13.68 5.35 -7.71
N GLN A 167 -12.59 4.59 -7.67
CA GLN A 167 -12.24 3.67 -6.58
C GLN A 167 -10.77 3.84 -6.14
N ARG A 168 -10.14 5.01 -6.31
CA ARG A 168 -8.75 5.22 -5.84
C ARG A 168 -8.68 5.23 -4.32
N ALA A 169 -8.12 4.20 -3.70
CA ALA A 169 -7.82 4.17 -2.26
C ALA A 169 -6.44 3.56 -1.98
N LEU A 170 -6.04 3.56 -0.71
CA LEU A 170 -4.85 2.84 -0.22
C LEU A 170 -5.24 1.46 0.32
N GLY A 171 -4.38 0.48 0.09
CA GLY A 171 -4.48 -0.83 0.71
C GLY A 171 -3.13 -1.32 1.18
N HIS A 172 -3.12 -2.10 2.26
CA HIS A 172 -1.95 -2.74 2.83
C HIS A 172 -2.17 -4.25 2.99
N VAL A 173 -1.11 -5.01 2.74
CA VAL A 173 -1.01 -6.44 3.07
C VAL A 173 0.40 -6.76 3.53
N ARG A 174 0.53 -7.73 4.44
CA ARG A 174 1.78 -8.44 4.68
C ARG A 174 1.74 -9.81 4.02
N MET A 175 2.76 -10.13 3.23
CA MET A 175 2.89 -11.44 2.59
C MET A 175 3.91 -12.33 3.31
N ILE A 176 3.61 -13.62 3.42
CA ILE A 176 4.55 -14.64 3.89
C ILE A 176 4.53 -15.79 2.87
N PHE A 177 5.61 -15.94 2.12
CA PHE A 177 5.76 -16.99 1.09
C PHE A 177 6.96 -17.91 1.31
N ASP A 178 7.93 -17.51 2.15
CA ASP A 178 9.01 -18.36 2.66
C ASP A 178 9.13 -18.11 4.17
N THR A 179 8.54 -19.01 4.96
CA THR A 179 8.53 -18.88 6.43
C THR A 179 9.94 -18.96 7.02
N ALA A 180 10.82 -19.78 6.44
CA ALA A 180 12.19 -19.92 6.94
C ALA A 180 13.00 -18.64 6.73
N GLN A 181 12.73 -17.93 5.61
CA GLN A 181 13.31 -16.63 5.35
C GLN A 181 12.67 -15.52 6.21
N HIS A 182 11.33 -15.48 6.30
CA HIS A 182 10.62 -14.49 7.11
C HIS A 182 11.05 -14.51 8.59
N ASN A 183 11.27 -15.70 9.16
CA ASN A 183 11.71 -15.86 10.55
C ASN A 183 13.09 -15.25 10.87
N GLN A 184 13.83 -14.78 9.85
CA GLN A 184 15.13 -14.12 10.02
C GLN A 184 15.02 -12.59 10.09
N VAL A 185 13.85 -12.02 9.77
CA VAL A 185 13.58 -10.57 9.79
C VAL A 185 13.83 -9.98 11.17
N GLY A 186 14.50 -8.82 11.23
CA GLY A 186 14.90 -8.15 12.47
C GLY A 186 16.06 -8.81 13.22
N GLY A 187 16.48 -10.01 12.79
CA GLY A 187 17.60 -10.77 13.36
C GLY A 187 18.83 -10.74 12.47
N SER A 188 18.77 -11.45 11.34
CA SER A 188 19.88 -11.59 10.40
C SER A 188 19.63 -10.95 9.03
N ILE A 189 18.39 -10.59 8.72
CA ILE A 189 17.99 -9.83 7.52
C ILE A 189 16.98 -8.76 7.91
N CYS A 190 16.85 -7.70 7.11
CA CYS A 190 15.82 -6.66 7.26
C CYS A 190 15.75 -6.08 8.68
N GLY A 191 16.70 -5.19 9.00
CA GLY A 191 16.84 -4.59 10.32
C GLY A 191 16.07 -3.28 10.52
N ASN A 192 15.96 -2.84 11.77
CA ASN A 192 15.39 -1.57 12.16
C ASN A 192 16.49 -0.49 12.35
N GLY A 193 17.10 -0.05 11.24
CA GLY A 193 18.10 1.02 11.27
C GLY A 193 19.52 0.60 11.65
N GLN A 194 19.81 -0.70 11.81
CA GLN A 194 21.15 -1.21 12.14
C GLN A 194 21.98 -1.66 10.92
N ASP A 195 21.65 -1.17 9.72
CA ASP A 195 22.33 -1.51 8.46
C ASP A 195 22.42 -3.01 8.16
N ILE A 196 21.40 -3.78 8.58
CA ILE A 196 21.23 -5.20 8.22
C ILE A 196 20.61 -5.26 6.82
N ASP A 197 21.22 -6.04 5.93
CA ASP A 197 20.80 -6.13 4.53
C ASP A 197 19.37 -6.67 4.38
N CYS A 198 18.62 -6.10 3.44
CA CYS A 198 17.24 -6.47 3.15
C CYS A 198 17.05 -6.60 1.64
N PRO A 199 17.61 -7.66 1.02
CA PRO A 199 17.58 -7.82 -0.42
C PRO A 199 16.16 -8.07 -0.94
N ALA A 200 15.90 -7.62 -2.16
CA ALA A 200 14.68 -7.94 -2.87
C ALA A 200 14.62 -9.43 -3.24
N LEU A 201 13.53 -10.08 -2.89
CA LEU A 201 13.18 -11.46 -3.24
C LEU A 201 12.27 -11.53 -4.47
N GLY A 202 11.80 -10.37 -4.92
CA GLY A 202 10.95 -10.19 -6.06
C GLY A 202 10.51 -8.74 -6.16
N TYR A 203 9.53 -8.50 -7.03
CA TYR A 203 8.97 -7.17 -7.23
C TYR A 203 7.47 -7.26 -7.43
N ILE A 204 6.77 -6.21 -6.99
CA ILE A 204 5.35 -6.03 -7.18
C ILE A 204 5.09 -4.76 -8.00
N ARG A 205 4.13 -4.83 -8.92
CA ARG A 205 3.76 -3.72 -9.81
C ARG A 205 2.25 -3.64 -10.00
N HIS A 206 1.75 -2.51 -10.48
CA HIS A 206 0.37 -2.45 -10.98
C HIS A 206 0.24 -3.31 -12.25
N MET A 207 -0.89 -3.97 -12.41
CA MET A 207 -1.20 -4.77 -13.59
C MET A 207 -1.32 -3.89 -14.84
N GLY A 208 -0.76 -4.37 -15.94
CA GLY A 208 -0.94 -3.78 -17.27
C GLY A 208 0.32 -3.23 -17.93
N THR A 209 0.22 -3.02 -19.24
CA THR A 209 1.34 -2.65 -20.12
C THR A 209 1.98 -1.30 -19.78
N MET A 210 1.25 -0.37 -19.16
CA MET A 210 1.79 0.91 -18.69
C MET A 210 2.91 0.70 -17.64
N PHE A 211 2.84 -0.40 -16.89
CA PHE A 211 3.78 -0.73 -15.81
C PHE A 211 4.75 -1.86 -16.20
N SER A 212 4.84 -2.14 -17.50
CA SER A 212 5.76 -3.15 -18.05
C SER A 212 7.24 -2.75 -17.93
N SER A 213 7.52 -1.45 -17.89
CA SER A 213 8.88 -0.94 -17.80
C SER A 213 9.38 -0.90 -16.34
N GLY A 214 10.64 -1.29 -16.14
CA GLY A 214 11.26 -1.35 -14.82
C GLY A 214 10.91 -2.62 -14.01
N GLN A 215 11.46 -2.71 -12.80
CA GLN A 215 11.28 -3.87 -11.94
C GLN A 215 10.00 -3.79 -11.08
N GLY A 216 9.52 -2.58 -10.75
CA GLY A 216 8.42 -2.36 -9.81
C GLY A 216 8.93 -2.08 -8.40
N LEU A 217 8.03 -2.13 -7.41
CA LEU A 217 8.37 -1.99 -5.99
C LEU A 217 9.07 -3.29 -5.52
N PRO A 218 10.28 -3.22 -4.92
CA PRO A 218 10.96 -4.42 -4.45
C PRO A 218 10.27 -5.02 -3.23
N VAL A 219 10.05 -6.33 -3.26
CA VAL A 219 9.47 -7.13 -2.18
C VAL A 219 10.58 -7.89 -1.47
N THR A 220 10.68 -7.76 -0.15
CA THR A 220 11.77 -8.35 0.66
C THR A 220 11.26 -9.52 1.51
N ALA A 221 12.05 -9.99 2.47
CA ALA A 221 11.61 -11.00 3.44
C ALA A 221 10.55 -10.48 4.43
N ASP A 222 10.53 -9.16 4.67
CA ASP A 222 9.47 -8.48 5.40
C ASP A 222 8.52 -7.85 4.39
N ALA A 223 7.72 -8.70 3.74
CA ALA A 223 6.95 -8.35 2.56
C ALA A 223 5.65 -7.59 2.89
N ASP A 224 5.76 -6.51 3.65
CA ASP A 224 4.72 -5.48 3.73
C ASP A 224 4.69 -4.67 2.45
N VAL A 225 3.49 -4.50 1.90
CA VAL A 225 3.25 -3.66 0.72
C VAL A 225 2.07 -2.75 0.99
N VAL A 226 2.27 -1.45 0.76
CA VAL A 226 1.19 -0.46 0.68
C VAL A 226 1.19 0.17 -0.69
N GLY A 227 0.01 0.34 -1.29
CA GLY A 227 -0.14 0.99 -2.58
C GLY A 227 -1.59 1.31 -2.91
N LEU A 228 -1.81 1.77 -4.14
CA LEU A 228 -3.15 2.08 -4.63
C LEU A 228 -3.94 0.80 -4.92
N VAL A 229 -5.20 0.78 -4.50
CA VAL A 229 -6.19 -0.26 -4.79
C VAL A 229 -7.31 0.28 -5.69
N GLY A 230 -8.22 -0.59 -6.14
CA GLY A 230 -9.35 -0.25 -7.02
C GLY A 230 -9.04 -0.30 -8.52
N GLY A 231 -7.77 -0.19 -8.93
CA GLY A 231 -7.34 -0.32 -10.32
C GLY A 231 -7.32 -1.77 -10.82
N TYR A 232 -6.56 -2.06 -11.89
CA TYR A 232 -6.53 -3.39 -12.52
C TYR A 232 -5.94 -4.52 -11.65
N GLY A 233 -5.22 -4.18 -10.58
CA GLY A 233 -4.69 -5.12 -9.60
C GLY A 233 -3.18 -5.00 -9.42
N TRP A 234 -2.63 -5.75 -8.47
CA TRP A 234 -1.20 -5.88 -8.24
C TRP A 234 -0.68 -7.18 -8.81
N TYR A 235 0.53 -7.16 -9.38
CA TYR A 235 1.22 -8.33 -9.91
C TYR A 235 2.50 -8.58 -9.14
N LEU A 236 2.60 -9.73 -8.46
CA LEU A 236 3.81 -10.18 -7.78
C LEU A 236 4.62 -11.11 -8.68
N GLN A 237 5.91 -10.82 -8.80
CA GLN A 237 6.90 -11.67 -9.43
C GLN A 237 8.06 -11.92 -8.45
N LEU A 238 8.23 -13.17 -8.03
CA LEU A 238 9.33 -13.59 -7.15
C LEU A 238 10.50 -14.17 -7.97
N ASN A 239 11.72 -13.96 -7.48
CA ASN A 239 12.95 -14.36 -8.17
C ASN A 239 13.09 -15.89 -8.27
N GLU A 240 12.67 -16.62 -7.24
CA GLU A 240 12.76 -18.09 -7.15
C GLU A 240 11.54 -18.80 -7.76
N GLY A 241 10.60 -18.05 -8.35
CA GLY A 241 9.37 -18.59 -8.95
C GLY A 241 8.14 -18.46 -8.05
N ALA A 242 7.02 -19.05 -8.48
CA ALA A 242 5.76 -18.96 -7.76
C ALA A 242 5.82 -19.71 -6.42
N PRO A 243 5.27 -19.16 -5.32
CA PRO A 243 5.31 -19.82 -4.02
C PRO A 243 4.28 -20.94 -3.94
N ARG A 244 4.63 -22.08 -3.35
CA ARG A 244 3.69 -23.19 -3.09
C ARG A 244 2.62 -22.80 -2.09
N GLU A 245 2.97 -21.91 -1.16
CA GLU A 245 2.05 -21.32 -0.21
C GLU A 245 2.39 -19.84 -0.07
N ILE A 246 1.38 -18.98 -0.17
CA ILE A 246 1.52 -17.57 0.21
C ILE A 246 0.37 -17.20 1.13
N LYS A 247 0.71 -16.62 2.27
CA LYS A 247 -0.21 -16.13 3.29
C LYS A 247 -0.23 -14.61 3.26
N PHE A 248 -1.43 -14.05 3.31
CA PHE A 248 -1.68 -12.62 3.43
C PHE A 248 -2.23 -12.36 4.83
N GLU A 249 -1.52 -11.54 5.58
CA GLU A 249 -1.87 -11.14 6.95
C GLU A 249 -1.94 -9.62 7.05
N LEU A 250 -2.41 -9.14 8.19
CA LEU A 250 -2.40 -7.71 8.53
C LEU A 250 -3.12 -6.85 7.47
N ILE A 251 -4.16 -7.39 6.85
CA ILE A 251 -4.81 -6.79 5.69
C ILE A 251 -5.57 -5.51 6.08
N GLU A 252 -5.36 -4.43 5.33
CA GLU A 252 -6.11 -3.17 5.43
C GLU A 252 -6.60 -2.77 4.05
N VAL A 253 -7.86 -3.09 3.75
CA VAL A 253 -8.46 -2.82 2.44
C VAL A 253 -9.92 -2.45 2.65
N GLN A 254 -10.37 -1.37 2.00
CA GLN A 254 -11.77 -0.99 2.08
C GLN A 254 -12.66 -1.97 1.30
N PRO A 255 -13.84 -2.35 1.82
CA PRO A 255 -14.71 -3.33 1.16
C PRO A 255 -15.30 -2.84 -0.17
N ASP A 256 -15.37 -1.53 -0.39
CA ASP A 256 -15.85 -0.91 -1.64
C ASP A 256 -14.74 -0.68 -2.67
N THR A 257 -13.48 -0.90 -2.29
CA THR A 257 -12.32 -0.66 -3.15
C THR A 257 -11.51 -1.95 -3.30
N PRO A 258 -11.72 -2.75 -4.37
CA PRO A 258 -11.12 -4.06 -4.48
C PRO A 258 -9.59 -4.00 -4.63
N LEU A 259 -8.87 -4.76 -3.80
CA LEU A 259 -7.48 -5.13 -4.05
C LEU A 259 -7.48 -6.45 -4.80
N LEU A 260 -7.28 -6.39 -6.12
CA LEU A 260 -6.99 -7.59 -6.91
C LEU A 260 -5.51 -7.90 -6.82
N PHE A 261 -5.19 -9.16 -6.57
CA PHE A 261 -3.83 -9.65 -6.49
C PHE A 261 -3.62 -10.75 -7.51
N SER A 262 -2.52 -10.65 -8.26
CA SER A 262 -2.18 -11.53 -9.35
C SER A 262 -0.76 -12.07 -9.21
N ILE A 263 -0.59 -13.34 -9.52
CA ILE A 263 0.72 -14.02 -9.53
C ILE A 263 0.68 -15.15 -10.55
N ALA A 264 1.77 -15.28 -11.32
CA ALA A 264 1.90 -16.34 -12.31
C ALA A 264 2.28 -17.65 -11.63
N TYR A 265 1.72 -18.75 -12.12
CA TYR A 265 1.99 -20.13 -11.72
C TYR A 265 2.18 -21.01 -12.96
N PRO A 266 2.80 -22.19 -12.83
CA PRO A 266 2.85 -23.16 -13.92
C PRO A 266 1.43 -23.53 -14.40
N VAL A 267 1.23 -23.61 -15.72
CA VAL A 267 -0.04 -24.09 -16.28
C VAL A 267 -0.35 -25.50 -15.76
N GLY A 268 -1.60 -25.72 -15.36
CA GLY A 268 -2.05 -26.98 -14.74
C GLY A 268 -1.95 -27.02 -13.20
N THR A 269 -1.43 -25.96 -12.57
CA THR A 269 -1.48 -25.80 -11.11
C THR A 269 -2.94 -25.73 -10.65
N SER A 270 -3.24 -26.39 -9.52
CA SER A 270 -4.53 -26.25 -8.83
C SER A 270 -4.36 -25.50 -7.51
N PHE A 271 -5.44 -24.89 -7.02
CA PHE A 271 -5.38 -24.00 -5.88
C PHE A 271 -6.43 -24.33 -4.84
N THR A 272 -6.05 -24.19 -3.57
CA THR A 272 -7.00 -23.98 -2.47
C THR A 272 -6.70 -22.61 -1.90
N ILE A 273 -7.69 -21.71 -1.97
CA ILE A 273 -7.58 -20.36 -1.43
C ILE A 273 -8.59 -20.24 -0.29
N THR A 274 -8.12 -19.92 0.91
CA THR A 274 -8.94 -19.95 2.12
C THR A 274 -8.73 -18.68 2.93
N ALA A 275 -9.82 -17.97 3.24
CA ALA A 275 -9.82 -16.93 4.26
C ALA A 275 -10.09 -17.56 5.63
N ASN A 276 -9.30 -17.19 6.65
CA ASN A 276 -9.34 -17.74 7.99
C ASN A 276 -9.57 -16.65 9.04
N ALA A 277 -10.39 -16.95 10.06
CA ALA A 277 -10.52 -16.12 11.27
C ALA A 277 -9.71 -16.72 12.43
N ALA A 278 -9.07 -15.86 13.24
CA ALA A 278 -8.11 -16.27 14.28
C ALA A 278 -8.73 -16.82 15.57
N TYR A 279 -9.85 -16.23 16.00
CA TYR A 279 -10.47 -16.52 17.31
C TYR A 279 -11.89 -17.01 17.12
N CYS A 280 -12.03 -18.00 16.25
CA CYS A 280 -13.32 -18.49 15.81
C CYS A 280 -13.55 -19.95 16.22
N SER A 281 -14.81 -20.28 16.48
CA SER A 281 -15.30 -21.64 16.61
C SER A 281 -16.58 -21.74 15.79
N THR A 282 -16.60 -22.68 14.84
CA THR A 282 -17.72 -22.85 13.91
C THR A 282 -18.94 -23.33 14.66
N ASP A 283 -20.08 -22.69 14.40
CA ASP A 283 -21.38 -23.07 14.94
C ASP A 283 -22.49 -22.74 13.91
N GLN A 284 -23.76 -22.88 14.31
CA GLN A 284 -24.90 -22.59 13.42
C GLN A 284 -25.06 -21.10 13.06
N TYR A 285 -24.33 -20.19 13.72
CA TYR A 285 -24.42 -18.75 13.54
C TYR A 285 -23.19 -18.16 12.85
N TYR A 286 -22.04 -18.83 12.92
CA TYR A 286 -20.77 -18.30 12.42
C TYR A 286 -19.89 -19.37 11.75
N SER A 287 -19.27 -19.01 10.63
CA SER A 287 -18.18 -19.78 10.01
C SER A 287 -16.82 -19.16 10.32
N CYS A 288 -15.78 -20.00 10.37
CA CYS A 288 -14.40 -19.58 10.65
C CYS A 288 -13.49 -19.55 9.43
N GLN A 289 -13.95 -20.14 8.34
CA GLN A 289 -13.21 -20.30 7.11
C GLN A 289 -14.16 -20.08 5.93
N GLU A 290 -13.63 -19.48 4.87
CA GLU A 290 -14.27 -19.43 3.55
C GLU A 290 -13.28 -19.93 2.52
N VAL A 291 -13.66 -20.95 1.76
CA VAL A 291 -12.89 -21.44 0.62
C VAL A 291 -13.37 -20.72 -0.63
N PHE A 292 -12.45 -20.12 -1.37
CA PHE A 292 -12.81 -19.35 -2.55
C PHE A 292 -13.20 -20.28 -3.70
N ASN A 293 -14.10 -19.80 -4.55
CA ASN A 293 -14.61 -20.54 -5.70
C ASN A 293 -13.96 -20.05 -6.99
N ALA A 294 -13.63 -20.99 -7.88
CA ALA A 294 -13.14 -20.66 -9.22
C ALA A 294 -14.24 -19.98 -10.05
N VAL A 295 -13.87 -18.94 -10.79
CA VAL A 295 -14.71 -18.21 -11.74
C VAL A 295 -14.00 -18.12 -13.10
N ASN A 296 -14.72 -17.67 -14.15
CA ASN A 296 -14.22 -17.77 -15.53
C ASN A 296 -13.49 -16.52 -16.04
N SER A 297 -13.42 -15.44 -15.24
CA SER A 297 -12.77 -14.20 -15.64
C SER A 297 -12.31 -13.37 -14.45
N VAL A 298 -11.34 -12.47 -14.69
CA VAL A 298 -10.91 -11.47 -13.71
C VAL A 298 -12.04 -10.49 -13.37
N GLU A 299 -12.95 -10.22 -14.31
CA GLU A 299 -14.13 -9.38 -14.09
C GLU A 299 -15.10 -10.02 -13.09
N GLU A 300 -15.33 -11.34 -13.17
CA GLU A 300 -16.11 -12.08 -12.17
C GLU A 300 -15.44 -12.01 -10.78
N VAL A 301 -14.10 -12.07 -10.70
CA VAL A 301 -13.38 -11.89 -9.43
C VAL A 301 -13.62 -10.50 -8.84
N ARG A 302 -13.46 -9.46 -9.65
CA ARG A 302 -13.65 -8.05 -9.23
C ARG A 302 -15.05 -7.81 -8.69
N ASN A 303 -16.05 -8.30 -9.41
CA ASN A 303 -17.46 -8.06 -9.10
C ASN A 303 -18.04 -9.02 -8.05
N SER A 304 -17.23 -9.98 -7.57
CA SER A 304 -17.62 -10.89 -6.49
C SER A 304 -17.62 -10.20 -5.12
N LEU A 305 -18.21 -10.89 -4.14
CA LEU A 305 -18.08 -10.55 -2.71
C LEU A 305 -16.65 -10.80 -2.17
N GLY A 306 -15.71 -11.21 -3.02
CA GLY A 306 -14.32 -11.42 -2.66
C GLY A 306 -13.98 -12.81 -2.14
N ASN A 307 -14.83 -13.80 -2.41
CA ASN A 307 -14.58 -15.23 -2.17
C ASN A 307 -14.42 -16.02 -3.49
N THR A 308 -13.82 -15.40 -4.51
CA THR A 308 -13.62 -16.05 -5.81
C THR A 308 -12.21 -15.80 -6.35
N TYR A 309 -11.78 -16.66 -7.27
CA TYR A 309 -10.51 -16.54 -7.97
C TYR A 309 -10.64 -16.99 -9.43
N HIS A 310 -9.79 -16.45 -10.29
CA HIS A 310 -9.66 -16.84 -11.68
C HIS A 310 -8.23 -17.32 -11.94
N PHE A 311 -8.09 -18.48 -12.58
CA PHE A 311 -6.81 -18.97 -13.06
C PHE A 311 -6.86 -19.12 -14.58
N ASP A 312 -6.11 -18.28 -15.28
CA ASP A 312 -6.00 -18.36 -16.73
C ASP A 312 -5.14 -19.57 -17.10
N VAL A 313 -5.79 -20.62 -17.59
CA VAL A 313 -5.13 -21.87 -18.01
C VAL A 313 -4.23 -21.72 -19.24
N THR A 314 -4.28 -20.59 -19.95
CA THR A 314 -3.44 -20.32 -21.12
C THR A 314 -2.12 -19.67 -20.70
N THR A 315 -2.20 -18.68 -19.80
CA THR A 315 -1.03 -17.89 -19.37
C THR A 315 -0.44 -18.36 -18.05
N GLY A 316 -1.22 -19.04 -17.21
CA GLY A 316 -0.86 -19.42 -15.85
C GLY A 316 -1.06 -18.31 -14.83
N LEU A 317 -1.80 -17.24 -15.14
CA LEU A 317 -2.05 -16.14 -14.22
C LEU A 317 -3.19 -16.46 -13.25
N LEU A 318 -2.87 -16.58 -11.96
CA LEU A 318 -3.85 -16.60 -10.88
C LEU A 318 -4.21 -15.15 -10.52
N THR A 319 -5.49 -14.84 -10.39
CA THR A 319 -6.00 -13.56 -9.87
C THR A 319 -7.12 -13.80 -8.87
N PHE A 320 -7.06 -13.14 -7.72
CA PHE A 320 -8.06 -13.23 -6.66
C PHE A 320 -8.18 -11.87 -5.95
N ARG A 321 -9.23 -11.71 -5.16
CA ARG A 321 -9.43 -10.50 -4.35
C ARG A 321 -8.88 -10.71 -2.95
N ILE A 322 -8.03 -9.79 -2.50
CA ILE A 322 -7.69 -9.72 -1.07
C ILE A 322 -8.84 -9.05 -0.34
N ILE A 323 -9.28 -9.67 0.75
CA ILE A 323 -10.37 -9.17 1.60
C ILE A 323 -9.89 -9.02 3.03
N GLN A 324 -10.36 -7.96 3.68
CA GLN A 324 -10.23 -7.84 5.12
C GLN A 324 -11.37 -8.62 5.78
N THR A 325 -11.04 -9.59 6.65
CA THR A 325 -12.01 -10.39 7.39
C THR A 325 -12.11 -9.94 8.85
N ALA A 326 -13.22 -10.29 9.50
CA ALA A 326 -13.35 -10.10 10.93
C ALA A 326 -12.47 -11.08 11.71
N GLN A 327 -12.01 -10.68 12.91
CA GLN A 327 -11.15 -11.55 13.74
C GLN A 327 -11.78 -12.87 14.18
N THR A 328 -13.11 -12.89 14.28
CA THR A 328 -13.85 -13.91 15.03
C THR A 328 -14.82 -14.71 14.17
N PHE A 329 -14.94 -14.39 12.88
CA PHE A 329 -15.76 -15.10 11.91
C PHE A 329 -15.43 -14.65 10.48
N VAL A 330 -15.78 -15.48 9.50
CA VAL A 330 -15.75 -15.16 8.06
C VAL A 330 -17.17 -15.10 7.47
N GLY A 331 -18.16 -15.73 8.12
CA GLY A 331 -19.56 -15.73 7.68
C GLY A 331 -20.57 -15.80 8.81
N ARG A 332 -21.86 -15.59 8.47
CA ARG A 332 -23.02 -15.55 9.40
C ARG A 332 -24.25 -16.35 8.94
N PRO A 333 -24.23 -17.68 8.94
CA PRO A 333 -23.08 -18.58 8.85
C PRO A 333 -22.49 -18.61 7.43
N GLU A 334 -23.22 -18.11 6.44
CA GLU A 334 -22.77 -17.96 5.05
C GLU A 334 -21.79 -16.81 4.92
N PHE A 335 -20.90 -16.90 3.95
CA PHE A 335 -19.95 -15.84 3.65
C PHE A 335 -20.64 -14.52 3.30
N PHE A 336 -20.07 -13.44 3.80
CA PHE A 336 -20.36 -12.10 3.33
C PHE A 336 -19.08 -11.27 3.45
N LEU A 337 -18.97 -10.22 2.62
CA LEU A 337 -17.89 -9.25 2.76
C LEU A 337 -18.29 -8.23 3.84
N PRO A 338 -17.65 -8.24 5.03
CA PRO A 338 -18.00 -7.28 6.06
C PRO A 338 -17.60 -5.86 5.66
N THR A 339 -18.37 -4.90 6.14
CA THR A 339 -18.14 -3.47 6.06
C THR A 339 -17.73 -2.92 7.44
N TYR A 340 -17.18 -1.71 7.49
CA TYR A 340 -16.82 -1.07 8.77
C TYR A 340 -18.01 -0.68 9.64
N SER A 341 -19.25 -0.84 9.17
CA SER A 341 -20.47 -0.61 9.94
C SER A 341 -21.10 -1.91 10.47
N ASP A 342 -20.68 -3.07 9.96
CA ASP A 342 -21.19 -4.35 10.43
C ASP A 342 -20.82 -4.59 11.89
N ALA A 343 -21.78 -5.09 12.67
CA ALA A 343 -21.55 -5.41 14.08
C ALA A 343 -20.49 -6.51 14.22
N GLY A 344 -19.76 -6.56 15.33
CA GLY A 344 -18.90 -7.70 15.66
C GLY A 344 -19.69 -8.95 16.11
N LYS A 345 -18.97 -10.02 16.46
CA LYS A 345 -19.59 -11.22 17.04
C LYS A 345 -20.33 -10.85 18.34
N TRP A 346 -21.55 -11.36 18.50
CA TRP A 346 -22.45 -11.07 19.64
C TRP A 346 -22.82 -9.59 19.82
N GLY A 347 -22.68 -8.75 18.77
CA GLY A 347 -22.97 -7.32 18.85
C GLY A 347 -21.88 -6.50 19.57
N ASN A 348 -20.72 -7.09 19.83
CA ASN A 348 -19.60 -6.38 20.45
C ASN A 348 -18.80 -5.63 19.39
N GLY A 349 -18.92 -4.30 19.38
CA GLY A 349 -18.14 -3.44 18.49
C GLY A 349 -18.41 -3.68 17.00
N HIS A 350 -17.40 -3.45 16.17
CA HIS A 350 -17.46 -3.62 14.72
C HIS A 350 -16.82 -4.94 14.29
N ALA A 351 -17.29 -5.50 13.16
CA ALA A 351 -16.73 -6.69 12.55
C ALA A 351 -15.26 -6.46 12.13
N LEU A 352 -15.01 -5.31 11.50
CA LEU A 352 -13.70 -4.87 11.07
C LEU A 352 -13.14 -3.84 12.03
N ASN A 353 -11.83 -3.95 12.30
CA ASN A 353 -11.10 -2.91 13.01
C ASN A 353 -11.05 -1.63 12.15
N ARG A 354 -11.24 -0.49 12.80
CA ARG A 354 -11.24 0.82 12.15
C ARG A 354 -10.70 1.88 13.09
N PHE A 355 -10.09 2.91 12.52
CA PHE A 355 -9.75 4.13 13.23
C PHE A 355 -10.47 5.31 12.57
N GLU A 356 -11.33 5.99 13.31
CA GLU A 356 -12.17 7.05 12.76
C GLU A 356 -12.07 8.32 13.61
N ARG A 357 -11.85 9.45 12.95
CA ARG A 357 -11.86 10.77 13.58
C ARG A 357 -12.15 11.86 12.55
N GLY A 358 -12.95 12.86 12.92
CA GLY A 358 -13.19 14.03 12.05
C GLY A 358 -13.86 13.70 10.71
N GLY A 359 -14.62 12.60 10.65
CA GLY A 359 -15.25 12.12 9.41
C GLY A 359 -14.28 11.47 8.42
N ILE A 360 -13.10 11.06 8.89
CA ILE A 360 -12.17 10.21 8.14
C ILE A 360 -12.13 8.86 8.81
N LEU A 361 -12.24 7.79 8.01
CA LEU A 361 -12.05 6.41 8.43
C LEU A 361 -10.78 5.87 7.79
N LEU A 362 -9.89 5.32 8.60
CA LEU A 362 -8.77 4.50 8.15
C LEU A 362 -9.09 3.02 8.39
N PRO A 363 -8.88 2.16 7.37
CA PRO A 363 -8.90 0.72 7.58
C PRO A 363 -7.84 0.38 8.61
N LYS A 364 -8.13 -0.54 9.53
CA LYS A 364 -7.16 -0.99 10.52
C LYS A 364 -7.06 -2.51 10.49
N MET A 365 -5.83 -3.02 10.47
CA MET A 365 -5.58 -4.44 10.43
C MET A 365 -6.10 -5.17 11.68
N SER A 366 -6.14 -6.48 11.57
CA SER A 366 -6.51 -7.39 12.64
C SER A 366 -5.45 -8.46 12.81
N TYR A 367 -5.04 -8.72 14.05
CA TYR A 367 -4.07 -9.78 14.31
C TYR A 367 -4.73 -11.15 14.24
N GLY A 368 -4.12 -12.03 13.45
CA GLY A 368 -4.46 -13.44 13.37
C GLY A 368 -5.24 -13.86 12.12
N PRO A 369 -6.28 -13.14 11.65
CA PRO A 369 -6.92 -13.49 10.39
C PRO A 369 -5.94 -13.45 9.23
N ASP A 370 -6.18 -14.33 8.28
CA ASP A 370 -5.35 -14.46 7.09
C ASP A 370 -6.13 -14.93 5.88
N LEU A 371 -5.53 -14.71 4.71
CA LEU A 371 -5.89 -15.38 3.48
C LEU A 371 -4.71 -16.24 3.05
N THR A 372 -4.91 -17.53 2.87
CA THR A 372 -3.86 -18.46 2.45
C THR A 372 -4.16 -18.98 1.05
N VAL A 373 -3.18 -18.91 0.16
CA VAL A 373 -3.19 -19.56 -1.17
C VAL A 373 -2.24 -20.73 -1.12
N SER A 374 -2.77 -21.95 -1.25
CA SER A 374 -1.98 -23.18 -1.39
C SER A 374 -2.05 -23.69 -2.82
N ALA A 375 -0.90 -23.80 -3.48
CA ALA A 375 -0.74 -24.22 -4.86
C ALA A 375 -0.21 -25.67 -4.93
N ASP A 376 -0.91 -26.51 -5.70
CA ASP A 376 -0.44 -27.86 -6.00
C ASP A 376 0.48 -27.85 -7.22
N CYS A 377 1.77 -27.70 -6.96
CA CYS A 377 2.85 -27.73 -7.93
C CYS A 377 4.05 -28.52 -7.40
N GLN A 378 4.93 -28.97 -8.30
CA GLN A 378 6.16 -29.67 -7.94
C GLN A 378 7.13 -28.71 -7.21
N PRO A 379 7.78 -29.13 -6.11
CA PRO A 379 8.66 -28.25 -5.32
C PRO A 379 10.05 -28.04 -5.92
N LEU A 380 10.61 -26.85 -5.74
CA LEU A 380 11.93 -26.46 -6.22
C LEU A 380 13.07 -27.12 -5.41
N GLY A 381 13.48 -28.32 -5.83
CA GLY A 381 14.61 -29.02 -5.24
C GLY A 381 14.41 -29.26 -3.73
N SER A 382 15.40 -28.87 -2.91
CA SER A 382 15.28 -28.95 -1.44
C SER A 382 14.54 -27.76 -0.82
N ASN A 383 14.35 -26.65 -1.56
CA ASN A 383 13.55 -25.52 -1.09
C ASN A 383 12.08 -25.76 -1.43
N ASN A 384 11.31 -26.19 -0.43
CA ASN A 384 9.91 -26.51 -0.59
C ASN A 384 8.98 -25.26 -0.59
N ALA A 385 9.52 -24.04 -0.53
CA ALA A 385 8.71 -22.81 -0.55
C ALA A 385 8.20 -22.46 -1.96
N TYR A 386 8.90 -22.87 -3.03
CA TYR A 386 8.61 -22.45 -4.40
C TYR A 386 8.27 -23.63 -5.33
N CYS A 387 7.50 -23.34 -6.38
CA CYS A 387 7.25 -24.25 -7.49
C CYS A 387 8.52 -24.38 -8.36
N ALA A 388 8.84 -25.60 -8.79
CA ALA A 388 10.04 -25.90 -9.58
C ALA A 388 9.98 -25.40 -11.03
N VAL A 389 8.76 -25.29 -11.58
CA VAL A 389 8.56 -24.94 -12.99
C VAL A 389 8.50 -23.42 -13.11
N ALA A 390 9.31 -22.87 -14.01
CA ALA A 390 9.29 -21.45 -14.33
C ALA A 390 7.92 -21.02 -14.89
N THR A 391 7.51 -19.81 -14.56
CA THR A 391 6.23 -19.23 -14.97
C THR A 391 6.39 -18.37 -16.22
N GLN A 392 5.28 -18.08 -16.90
CA GLN A 392 5.29 -17.05 -17.93
C GLN A 392 5.51 -15.67 -17.27
N ASP A 393 6.21 -14.79 -17.97
CA ASP A 393 6.36 -13.40 -17.54
C ASP A 393 5.11 -12.60 -17.94
N MET A 394 4.37 -12.16 -16.93
CA MET A 394 3.11 -11.41 -17.10
C MET A 394 3.31 -9.90 -17.07
N THR A 395 4.56 -9.42 -17.14
CA THR A 395 4.89 -7.98 -17.12
C THR A 395 4.24 -7.20 -18.26
N ASN A 396 3.98 -7.84 -19.40
CA ASN A 396 3.30 -7.22 -20.57
C ASN A 396 1.83 -7.67 -20.71
N TYR A 397 1.21 -8.14 -19.64
CA TYR A 397 -0.20 -8.56 -19.70
C TYR A 397 -1.09 -7.38 -20.04
N ASP A 398 -1.95 -7.53 -21.04
CA ASP A 398 -2.89 -6.49 -21.44
C ASP A 398 -4.15 -6.58 -20.59
N VAL A 399 -4.38 -5.53 -19.81
CA VAL A 399 -5.58 -5.37 -18.97
C VAL A 399 -6.70 -4.65 -19.69
N CYS A 400 -6.39 -4.01 -20.83
CA CYS A 400 -7.36 -3.30 -21.62
C CYS A 400 -8.03 -4.25 -22.62
N GLY A 401 -9.31 -3.99 -22.89
CA GLY A 401 -10.01 -4.70 -23.96
C GLY A 401 -9.46 -4.31 -25.35
N PRO A 402 -9.72 -5.10 -26.40
CA PRO A 402 -9.26 -4.81 -27.75
C PRO A 402 -9.63 -3.38 -28.20
N GLY A 403 -8.62 -2.63 -28.67
CA GLY A 403 -8.79 -1.25 -29.16
C GLY A 403 -8.65 -0.16 -28.08
N TYR A 404 -8.35 -0.52 -26.84
CA TYR A 404 -8.03 0.39 -25.76
C TYR A 404 -6.55 0.29 -25.38
N GLU A 405 -5.98 1.40 -24.90
CA GLU A 405 -4.65 1.47 -24.31
C GLU A 405 -4.75 1.91 -22.84
N GLN A 406 -3.87 1.38 -22.01
CA GLN A 406 -3.81 1.73 -20.60
C GLN A 406 -3.16 3.11 -20.44
N VAL A 407 -3.89 4.06 -19.85
CA VAL A 407 -3.42 5.44 -19.63
C VAL A 407 -3.27 5.79 -18.15
N ALA A 408 -3.80 4.95 -17.27
CA ALA A 408 -3.61 5.00 -15.83
C ALA A 408 -3.70 3.59 -15.24
N TYR A 409 -3.30 3.43 -13.98
CA TYR A 409 -3.41 2.15 -13.24
C TYR A 409 -4.84 1.59 -13.14
N ASP A 410 -5.84 2.43 -13.36
CA ASP A 410 -7.26 2.15 -13.24
C ASP A 410 -8.08 2.55 -14.48
N LYS A 411 -7.44 2.96 -15.59
CA LYS A 411 -8.14 3.54 -16.75
C LYS A 411 -7.54 3.09 -18.09
N CYS A 412 -8.42 2.68 -18.99
CA CYS A 412 -8.10 2.37 -20.38
C CYS A 412 -8.86 3.33 -21.31
N CYS A 413 -8.24 3.80 -22.40
CA CYS A 413 -8.87 4.72 -23.36
C CYS A 413 -8.69 4.25 -24.81
N THR A 414 -9.65 4.56 -25.68
CA THR A 414 -9.53 4.29 -27.11
C THR A 414 -8.45 5.16 -27.75
N THR A 415 -7.73 4.61 -28.72
CA THR A 415 -6.75 5.37 -29.52
C THR A 415 -7.38 6.10 -30.70
N SER A 416 -8.63 5.76 -31.05
CA SER A 416 -9.40 6.40 -32.11
C SER A 416 -10.25 7.57 -31.57
N SER A 417 -10.55 8.52 -32.46
CA SER A 417 -11.42 9.66 -32.15
C SER A 417 -12.89 9.32 -32.42
N PRO A 418 -13.83 9.64 -31.52
CA PRO A 418 -13.62 10.31 -30.23
C PRO A 418 -12.99 9.38 -29.17
N VAL A 419 -12.10 9.93 -28.35
CA VAL A 419 -11.50 9.19 -27.22
C VAL A 419 -12.59 8.84 -26.21
N THR A 420 -12.74 7.55 -25.94
CA THR A 420 -13.64 7.02 -24.92
C THR A 420 -12.80 6.30 -23.89
N CYS A 421 -13.04 6.55 -22.60
CA CYS A 421 -12.28 5.97 -21.51
C CYS A 421 -13.20 5.15 -20.60
N VAL A 422 -12.68 4.03 -20.11
CA VAL A 422 -13.33 3.15 -19.15
C VAL A 422 -12.42 2.91 -17.97
N TYR A 423 -13.01 2.89 -16.79
CA TYR A 423 -12.32 2.51 -15.56
C TYR A 423 -12.24 1.00 -15.41
N ALA A 424 -11.37 0.54 -14.50
CA ALA A 424 -11.17 -0.89 -14.23
C ALA A 424 -12.43 -1.63 -13.73
N ASP A 425 -13.40 -0.89 -13.18
CA ASP A 425 -14.72 -1.42 -12.79
C ASP A 425 -15.74 -1.45 -13.94
N GLY A 426 -15.34 -1.05 -15.15
CA GLY A 426 -16.19 -1.00 -16.35
C GLY A 426 -17.03 0.27 -16.46
N SER A 427 -16.98 1.20 -15.50
CA SER A 427 -17.68 2.48 -15.59
C SER A 427 -17.01 3.43 -16.59
N SER A 428 -17.79 4.34 -17.17
CA SER A 428 -17.27 5.35 -18.09
C SER A 428 -16.53 6.46 -17.33
N ALA A 429 -15.40 6.92 -17.90
CA ALA A 429 -14.56 7.98 -17.32
C ALA A 429 -14.87 9.38 -17.83
#